data_AF-A0ABC9VFC3-F1
#
_entry.id   AF-A0ABC9VFC3-F1
#
_cell.length_a   1.000
_cell.length_b   1.000
_cell.length_c   1.000
_cell.angle_alpha   90.00
_cell.angle_beta   90.00
_cell.angle_gamma   90.00
#
_symmetry.space_group_name_H-M   'P 1'
#
loop_
_entity.id
_entity.type
_entity.pdbx_description
1 polymer ?
#
loop_
_entity_poly.entity_id
_entity_poly.type
_entity_poly.pdbx_seq_one_letter_code
_entity_poly.pdbx_strand_id
1 'polypeptide(L)'
;MQIAKVHGPVSPGPPGPPGPPGPPGPPGPGVFEWGECIIWADSSAPGPGNGTPSDPYNSLQAAIDAATNSPLAVTFGMRARCIVLIAANSVFDEDIVIPPARHVQLLGLGPWVLGNADLANFASSVPRNVTIQTSQAAENVYLVQGPAFDARPVTVIGTFDNGTSVSTHTNYTDGAIISGNIIFQNTDPVDPFTTIEFQLLNTNVVGSIIQDPVDPHMGILNTYMYNSRINIMIHNGLRIQRMVDSRSDGTINVAGYSHITNTFINGNVTVGAAFADVPPTGIFSSQFSTITWTGPLTLDTASNFYFVNSGSTLVGAKTILFSLA
;
A
#
# COMPACT_ATOMS: atom_id res chain seq x y z
N MET A 1 46.16 -33.02 74.40
CA MET A 1 45.38 -34.23 74.04
C MET A 1 44.06 -34.17 74.81
N GLN A 2 42.98 -33.75 74.16
CA GLN A 2 41.61 -33.84 74.70
C GLN A 2 40.66 -34.01 73.51
N ILE A 3 39.89 -35.09 73.56
CA ILE A 3 39.09 -35.63 72.45
C ILE A 3 37.75 -34.89 72.39
N ALA A 4 37.36 -34.45 71.20
CA ALA A 4 36.09 -33.77 70.92
C ALA A 4 34.89 -34.73 71.03
N LYS A 5 33.80 -34.24 71.64
CA LYS A 5 32.51 -34.93 71.76
C LYS A 5 31.69 -34.67 70.49
N VAL A 6 31.54 -35.69 69.65
CA VAL A 6 30.73 -35.65 68.42
C VAL A 6 29.25 -35.60 68.79
N HIS A 7 28.53 -34.56 68.37
CA HIS A 7 27.06 -34.54 68.34
C HIS A 7 26.60 -35.21 67.05
N GLY A 8 25.71 -36.21 67.17
CA GLY A 8 25.22 -37.00 66.04
C GLY A 8 24.40 -36.19 65.02
N PRO A 9 24.27 -36.67 63.79
CA PRO A 9 23.53 -36.00 62.73
C PRO A 9 22.03 -36.03 62.99
N VAL A 10 21.39 -34.87 62.92
CA VAL A 10 19.93 -34.73 62.95
C VAL A 10 19.42 -35.04 61.54
N SER A 11 18.60 -36.08 61.41
CA SER A 11 17.97 -36.44 60.12
C SER A 11 16.99 -35.33 59.70
N PRO A 12 17.08 -34.79 58.46
CA PRO A 12 16.07 -33.89 57.94
C PRO A 12 14.72 -34.61 57.86
N GLY A 13 13.65 -33.95 58.32
CA GLY A 13 12.29 -34.47 58.20
C GLY A 13 11.88 -34.65 56.74
N PRO A 14 10.91 -35.54 56.45
CA PRO A 14 10.44 -35.78 55.09
C PRO A 14 9.90 -34.48 54.46
N PRO A 15 10.14 -34.23 53.17
CA PRO A 15 9.58 -33.08 52.46
C PRO A 15 8.06 -33.04 52.62
N GLY A 16 7.51 -31.85 52.90
CA GLY A 16 6.06 -31.66 52.97
C GLY A 16 5.38 -31.99 51.64
N PRO A 17 4.08 -32.34 51.66
CA PRO A 17 3.32 -32.59 50.44
C PRO A 17 3.35 -31.36 49.51
N PRO A 18 3.44 -31.54 48.18
CA PRO A 18 3.33 -30.43 47.24
C PRO A 18 2.04 -29.65 47.47
N GLY A 19 2.15 -28.32 47.45
CA GLY A 19 0.97 -27.45 47.52
C GLY A 19 0.00 -27.72 46.37
N PRO A 20 -1.29 -27.38 46.53
CA PRO A 20 -2.25 -27.50 45.44
C PRO A 20 -1.74 -26.72 44.22
N PRO A 21 -1.86 -27.28 42.99
CA PRO A 21 -1.55 -26.55 41.78
C PRO A 21 -2.31 -25.23 41.75
N GLY A 22 -1.61 -24.14 41.41
CA GLY A 22 -2.25 -22.85 41.20
C GLY A 22 -3.32 -22.93 40.11
N PRO A 23 -4.29 -21.99 40.09
CA PRO A 23 -5.23 -21.91 38.99
C PRO A 23 -4.48 -21.83 37.65
N PRO A 24 -4.96 -22.52 36.59
CA PRO A 24 -4.38 -22.38 35.26
C PRO A 24 -4.26 -20.90 34.89
N GLY A 25 -3.12 -20.50 34.32
CA GLY A 25 -2.96 -19.15 33.79
C GLY A 25 -4.02 -18.87 32.71
N PRO A 26 -4.31 -17.59 32.42
CA PRO A 26 -5.16 -17.24 31.28
C PRO A 26 -4.61 -17.93 30.02
N PRO A 27 -5.49 -18.43 29.11
CA PRO A 27 -5.05 -18.99 27.84
C PRO A 27 -4.09 -18.01 27.16
N GLY A 28 -2.91 -18.50 26.77
CA GLY A 28 -1.99 -17.70 25.95
C GLY A 28 -2.70 -17.22 24.67
N PRO A 29 -2.25 -16.12 24.05
CA PRO A 29 -2.88 -15.61 22.84
C PRO A 29 -2.92 -16.75 21.82
N GLY A 30 -4.12 -17.01 21.27
CA GLY A 30 -4.38 -18.15 20.40
C GLY A 30 -3.45 -18.24 19.20
N VAL A 31 -3.50 -19.37 18.51
CA VAL A 31 -2.78 -19.59 17.24
C VAL A 31 -3.05 -18.42 16.30
N PHE A 32 -1.99 -17.86 15.73
CA PHE A 32 -2.10 -16.81 14.73
C PHE A 32 -2.79 -17.38 13.47
N GLU A 33 -3.93 -16.81 13.08
CA GLU A 33 -4.71 -17.23 11.91
C GLU A 33 -4.66 -16.15 10.82
N TRP A 34 -4.07 -16.49 9.67
CA TRP A 34 -4.31 -15.73 8.44
C TRP A 34 -5.68 -16.14 7.89
N GLY A 35 -6.48 -15.17 7.49
CA GLY A 35 -7.72 -15.40 6.74
C GLY A 35 -7.83 -14.47 5.55
N GLU A 36 -8.54 -14.91 4.52
CA GLU A 36 -8.89 -14.10 3.36
C GLU A 36 -10.41 -13.94 3.27
N CYS A 37 -10.86 -12.74 2.93
CA CYS A 37 -12.25 -12.44 2.62
C CYS A 37 -12.32 -12.10 1.13
N ILE A 38 -12.99 -12.93 0.31
CA ILE A 38 -13.04 -12.75 -1.14
C ILE A 38 -14.46 -12.36 -1.55
N ILE A 39 -14.61 -11.18 -2.14
CA ILE A 39 -15.87 -10.63 -2.63
C ILE A 39 -15.75 -10.32 -4.11
N TRP A 40 -16.80 -10.58 -4.89
CA TRP A 40 -16.83 -10.32 -6.33
C TRP A 40 -17.60 -9.04 -6.67
N ALA A 41 -17.05 -8.28 -7.61
CA ALA A 41 -17.68 -7.10 -8.18
C ALA A 41 -17.68 -7.17 -9.72
N ASP A 42 -18.79 -6.81 -10.34
CA ASP A 42 -18.96 -6.71 -11.80
C ASP A 42 -20.01 -5.64 -12.09
N SER A 43 -19.58 -4.52 -12.68
CA SER A 43 -20.48 -3.39 -12.97
C SER A 43 -21.62 -3.75 -13.94
N SER A 44 -21.50 -4.85 -14.69
CA SER A 44 -22.50 -5.32 -15.65
C SER A 44 -23.55 -6.26 -15.04
N ALA A 45 -23.36 -6.67 -13.78
CA ALA A 45 -24.30 -7.55 -13.10
C ALA A 45 -25.65 -6.87 -12.81
N PRO A 46 -26.78 -7.61 -12.78
CA PRO A 46 -28.11 -7.04 -12.54
C PRO A 46 -28.28 -6.32 -11.19
N GLY A 47 -27.49 -6.72 -10.17
CA GLY A 47 -27.45 -6.08 -8.87
C GLY A 47 -28.67 -6.33 -7.96
N PRO A 48 -28.54 -6.06 -6.65
CA PRO A 48 -27.33 -5.61 -5.97
C PRO A 48 -26.29 -6.72 -5.72
N GLY A 49 -26.58 -7.98 -6.07
CA GLY A 49 -25.65 -9.11 -5.88
C GLY A 49 -25.38 -9.46 -4.41
N ASN A 50 -24.65 -10.55 -4.18
CA ASN A 50 -24.22 -11.00 -2.85
C ASN A 50 -22.70 -11.18 -2.73
N GLY A 51 -21.95 -10.84 -3.78
CA GLY A 51 -20.50 -10.90 -3.79
C GLY A 51 -19.92 -12.27 -4.10
N THR A 52 -20.74 -13.24 -4.54
CA THR A 52 -20.26 -14.52 -5.07
C THR A 52 -19.91 -14.40 -6.57
N PRO A 53 -19.07 -15.29 -7.13
CA PRO A 53 -18.75 -15.24 -8.56
C PRO A 53 -19.98 -15.34 -9.48
N SER A 54 -21.04 -16.04 -9.03
CA SER A 54 -22.28 -16.19 -9.79
C SER A 54 -23.29 -15.06 -9.58
N ASP A 55 -23.08 -14.23 -8.55
CA ASP A 55 -23.96 -13.12 -8.18
C ASP A 55 -23.12 -11.96 -7.57
N PRO A 56 -22.23 -11.35 -8.39
CA PRO A 56 -21.31 -10.32 -7.92
C PRO A 56 -22.04 -9.00 -7.64
N TYR A 57 -21.45 -8.16 -6.79
CA TYR A 57 -21.96 -6.80 -6.58
C TYR A 57 -21.80 -5.96 -7.85
N ASN A 58 -22.82 -5.20 -8.22
CA ASN A 58 -22.75 -4.25 -9.34
C ASN A 58 -22.22 -2.87 -8.96
N SER A 59 -22.01 -2.63 -7.65
CA SER A 59 -21.30 -1.47 -7.10
C SER A 59 -20.00 -1.94 -6.46
N LEU A 60 -18.90 -1.25 -6.78
CA LEU A 60 -17.61 -1.46 -6.17
C LEU A 60 -17.61 -1.01 -4.71
N GLN A 61 -18.30 0.08 -4.37
CA GLN A 61 -18.45 0.48 -2.96
C GLN A 61 -19.15 -0.60 -2.15
N ALA A 62 -20.25 -1.17 -2.67
CA ALA A 62 -20.97 -2.25 -1.99
C ALA A 62 -20.08 -3.49 -1.77
N ALA A 63 -19.23 -3.83 -2.74
CA ALA A 63 -18.25 -4.90 -2.59
C ALA A 63 -17.20 -4.61 -1.51
N ILE A 64 -16.70 -3.37 -1.46
CA ILE A 64 -15.76 -2.91 -0.43
C ILE A 64 -16.42 -2.96 0.96
N ASP A 65 -17.65 -2.49 1.08
CA ASP A 65 -18.41 -2.52 2.34
C ASP A 65 -18.63 -3.95 2.80
N ALA A 66 -19.02 -4.86 1.90
CA ALA A 66 -19.20 -6.27 2.22
C ALA A 66 -17.88 -6.92 2.69
N ALA A 67 -16.76 -6.62 2.01
CA ALA A 67 -15.46 -7.14 2.38
C ALA A 67 -15.00 -6.61 3.75
N THR A 68 -15.04 -5.30 3.95
CA THR A 68 -14.54 -4.60 5.14
C THR A 68 -15.41 -4.79 6.39
N ASN A 69 -16.66 -5.24 6.21
CA ASN A 69 -17.57 -5.64 7.28
C ASN A 69 -17.76 -7.17 7.39
N SER A 70 -17.00 -7.97 6.65
CA SER A 70 -17.02 -9.42 6.81
C SER A 70 -16.63 -9.81 8.25
N PRO A 71 -17.14 -10.95 8.78
CA PRO A 71 -16.78 -11.40 10.13
C PRO A 71 -15.27 -11.46 10.37
N LEU A 72 -14.51 -11.83 9.34
CA LEU A 72 -13.06 -11.86 9.36
C LEU A 72 -12.46 -10.45 9.49
N ALA A 73 -12.90 -9.49 8.68
CA ALA A 73 -12.44 -8.10 8.72
C ALA A 73 -12.77 -7.41 10.04
N VAL A 74 -13.95 -7.66 10.59
CA VAL A 74 -14.35 -7.11 11.89
C VAL A 74 -13.51 -7.71 13.03
N THR A 75 -13.17 -9.00 12.94
CA THR A 75 -12.40 -9.68 13.99
C THR A 75 -10.93 -9.29 13.95
N PHE A 76 -10.32 -9.24 12.76
CA PHE A 76 -8.87 -9.12 12.60
C PHE A 76 -8.38 -7.81 11.97
N GLY A 77 -9.28 -6.93 11.53
CA GLY A 77 -8.97 -5.59 11.02
C GLY A 77 -7.89 -5.60 9.93
N MET A 78 -6.76 -4.95 10.23
CA MET A 78 -5.60 -4.81 9.32
C MET A 78 -4.91 -6.14 8.96
N ARG A 79 -5.20 -7.22 9.71
CA ARG A 79 -4.66 -8.55 9.45
C ARG A 79 -5.58 -9.40 8.57
N ALA A 80 -6.86 -9.05 8.48
CA ALA A 80 -7.78 -9.70 7.55
C ALA A 80 -7.51 -9.20 6.14
N ARG A 81 -6.99 -10.09 5.28
CA ARG A 81 -6.77 -9.74 3.89
C ARG A 81 -8.10 -9.79 3.14
N CYS A 82 -8.64 -8.63 2.82
CA CYS A 82 -9.89 -8.53 2.08
C CYS A 82 -9.62 -8.22 0.61
N ILE A 83 -10.09 -9.11 -0.27
CA ILE A 83 -9.85 -9.09 -1.69
C ILE A 83 -11.20 -8.90 -2.39
N VAL A 84 -11.34 -7.78 -3.10
CA VAL A 84 -12.43 -7.57 -4.04
C VAL A 84 -11.92 -7.97 -5.42
N LEU A 85 -12.39 -9.11 -5.92
CA LEU A 85 -12.13 -9.56 -7.28
C LEU A 85 -13.09 -8.87 -8.24
N ILE A 86 -12.52 -8.15 -9.21
CA ILE A 86 -13.28 -7.35 -10.17
C ILE A 86 -13.31 -8.09 -11.51
N ALA A 87 -14.50 -8.31 -12.04
CA ALA A 87 -14.68 -8.92 -13.36
C ALA A 87 -14.03 -8.06 -14.45
N ALA A 88 -13.45 -8.71 -15.45
CA ALA A 88 -12.83 -8.01 -16.58
C ALA A 88 -13.86 -7.16 -17.34
N ASN A 89 -13.42 -6.00 -17.83
CA ASN A 89 -14.22 -4.98 -18.50
C ASN A 89 -15.28 -4.31 -17.61
N SER A 90 -15.16 -4.40 -16.29
CA SER A 90 -16.02 -3.63 -15.38
C SER A 90 -15.72 -2.13 -15.49
N VAL A 91 -16.76 -1.31 -15.43
CA VAL A 91 -16.74 0.15 -15.46
C VAL A 91 -17.70 0.66 -14.39
N PHE A 92 -17.16 1.09 -13.24
CA PHE A 92 -17.95 1.56 -12.10
C PHE A 92 -18.04 3.08 -12.10
N ASP A 93 -19.22 3.64 -12.32
CA ASP A 93 -19.44 5.10 -12.29
C ASP A 93 -19.82 5.59 -10.88
N GLU A 94 -18.90 5.43 -9.93
CA GLU A 94 -19.08 5.85 -8.54
C GLU A 94 -17.75 6.27 -7.91
N ASP A 95 -17.79 7.20 -6.95
CA ASP A 95 -16.66 7.42 -6.05
C ASP A 95 -16.64 6.30 -5.00
N ILE A 96 -15.46 5.88 -4.57
CA ILE A 96 -15.32 4.84 -3.55
C ILE A 96 -14.51 5.31 -2.34
N VAL A 97 -14.82 4.74 -1.18
CA VAL A 97 -14.16 4.97 0.09
C VAL A 97 -13.68 3.64 0.67
N ILE A 98 -12.39 3.57 0.97
CA ILE A 98 -11.77 2.47 1.71
C ILE A 98 -11.64 2.93 3.17
N PRO A 99 -12.34 2.27 4.12
CA PRO A 99 -12.35 2.69 5.52
C PRO A 99 -11.00 2.42 6.22
N PRO A 100 -10.72 3.10 7.34
CA PRO A 100 -9.47 2.94 8.08
C PRO A 100 -9.35 1.55 8.72
N ALA A 101 -8.12 1.22 9.15
CA ALA A 101 -7.82 -0.02 9.85
C ALA A 101 -8.22 -1.30 9.08
N ARG A 102 -8.05 -1.29 7.75
CA ARG A 102 -8.34 -2.42 6.87
C ARG A 102 -7.18 -2.73 5.93
N HIS A 103 -7.13 -3.98 5.50
CA HIS A 103 -6.31 -4.43 4.39
C HIS A 103 -7.24 -4.79 3.23
N VAL A 104 -7.30 -3.92 2.22
CA VAL A 104 -8.18 -4.07 1.05
C VAL A 104 -7.38 -4.17 -0.23
N GLN A 105 -7.71 -5.14 -1.06
CA GLN A 105 -7.14 -5.32 -2.39
C GLN A 105 -8.24 -5.27 -3.44
N LEU A 106 -8.17 -4.30 -4.34
CA LEU A 106 -9.05 -4.18 -5.51
C LEU A 106 -8.31 -4.77 -6.70
N LEU A 107 -8.63 -6.01 -7.07
CA LEU A 107 -7.89 -6.78 -8.07
C LEU A 107 -8.79 -7.19 -9.22
N GLY A 108 -8.57 -6.60 -10.38
CA GLY A 108 -9.21 -7.00 -11.63
C GLY A 108 -8.68 -8.33 -12.17
N LEU A 109 -9.57 -9.19 -12.65
CA LEU A 109 -9.21 -10.37 -13.45
C LEU A 109 -8.83 -10.01 -14.90
N GLY A 110 -9.00 -8.74 -15.25
CA GLY A 110 -8.65 -8.09 -16.52
C GLY A 110 -8.79 -6.58 -16.35
N PRO A 111 -8.80 -5.81 -17.45
CA PRO A 111 -8.95 -4.37 -17.37
C PRO A 111 -10.24 -3.96 -16.67
N TRP A 112 -10.20 -2.92 -15.86
CA TRP A 112 -11.39 -2.33 -15.24
C TRP A 112 -11.19 -0.83 -15.03
N VAL A 113 -12.30 -0.11 -14.95
CA VAL A 113 -12.31 1.35 -14.85
C VAL A 113 -13.16 1.79 -13.66
N LEU A 114 -12.62 2.69 -12.85
CA LEU A 114 -13.40 3.53 -11.94
C LEU A 114 -13.68 4.87 -12.63
N GLY A 115 -14.94 5.22 -12.82
CA GLY A 115 -15.42 6.33 -13.65
C GLY A 115 -15.52 5.94 -15.12
N ASN A 116 -14.97 6.76 -16.01
CA ASN A 116 -14.88 6.44 -17.44
C ASN A 116 -13.50 6.73 -18.02
N ALA A 117 -13.28 6.29 -19.26
CA ALA A 117 -12.01 6.45 -20.00
C ALA A 117 -12.31 6.78 -21.48
N ASP A 118 -13.29 7.65 -21.70
CA ASP A 118 -13.93 7.93 -22.99
C ASP A 118 -13.23 9.00 -23.84
N LEU A 119 -12.22 9.67 -23.28
CA LEU A 119 -11.44 10.71 -23.96
C LEU A 119 -10.08 10.18 -24.42
N ALA A 120 -9.34 11.03 -25.14
CA ALA A 120 -8.02 10.68 -25.67
C ALA A 120 -7.05 10.26 -24.56
N ASN A 121 -6.22 9.24 -24.84
CA ASN A 121 -5.27 8.65 -23.89
C ASN A 121 -5.93 8.15 -22.60
N PHE A 122 -7.17 7.64 -22.68
CA PHE A 122 -7.95 7.14 -21.55
C PHE A 122 -8.30 8.20 -20.51
N ALA A 123 -8.27 9.47 -20.90
CA ALA A 123 -8.80 10.54 -20.05
C ALA A 123 -10.31 10.37 -19.85
N SER A 124 -10.84 11.04 -18.83
CA SER A 124 -12.20 10.85 -18.35
C SER A 124 -13.02 12.12 -18.50
N SER A 125 -14.23 12.00 -19.05
CA SER A 125 -15.22 13.08 -19.01
C SER A 125 -15.97 13.18 -17.68
N VAL A 126 -15.99 12.10 -16.89
CA VAL A 126 -16.62 12.02 -15.56
C VAL A 126 -15.68 11.28 -14.60
N PRO A 127 -14.71 12.01 -13.99
CA PRO A 127 -13.72 11.39 -13.13
C PRO A 127 -14.34 10.92 -11.81
N ARG A 128 -13.90 9.76 -11.34
CA ARG A 128 -14.26 9.15 -10.07
C ARG A 128 -13.04 8.86 -9.21
N ASN A 129 -13.18 9.15 -7.93
CA ASN A 129 -12.10 9.15 -6.95
C ASN A 129 -12.12 7.89 -6.09
N VAL A 130 -10.94 7.54 -5.60
CA VAL A 130 -10.75 6.60 -4.50
C VAL A 130 -10.31 7.40 -3.29
N THR A 131 -11.08 7.36 -2.20
CA THR A 131 -10.67 7.94 -0.92
C THR A 131 -10.22 6.82 0.02
N ILE A 132 -8.96 6.85 0.42
CA ILE A 132 -8.39 5.91 1.40
C ILE A 132 -8.33 6.62 2.74
N GLN A 133 -9.09 6.11 3.69
CA GLN A 133 -9.19 6.69 5.03
C GLN A 133 -8.20 6.06 5.99
N THR A 134 -7.70 6.88 6.90
CA THR A 134 -6.81 6.50 8.00
C THR A 134 -7.40 7.00 9.31
N SER A 135 -7.11 6.30 10.41
CA SER A 135 -7.54 6.75 11.74
C SER A 135 -6.73 6.03 12.80
N GLN A 136 -5.91 6.78 13.55
CA GLN A 136 -5.10 6.20 14.63
C GLN A 136 -5.98 5.51 15.68
N ALA A 137 -7.11 6.13 16.05
CA ALA A 137 -8.08 5.54 16.97
C ALA A 137 -8.64 4.20 16.48
N ALA A 138 -9.02 4.10 15.20
CA ALA A 138 -9.53 2.85 14.62
C ALA A 138 -8.44 1.79 14.49
N GLU A 139 -7.22 2.19 14.10
CA GLU A 139 -6.07 1.31 13.93
C GLU A 139 -5.60 0.72 15.27
N ASN A 140 -5.60 1.53 16.34
CA ASN A 140 -5.24 1.12 17.70
C ASN A 140 -6.05 -0.07 18.23
N VAL A 141 -7.29 -0.25 17.77
CA VAL A 141 -8.16 -1.38 18.14
C VAL A 141 -7.52 -2.73 17.75
N TYR A 142 -6.77 -2.75 16.64
CA TYR A 142 -6.22 -3.98 16.05
C TYR A 142 -4.72 -4.18 16.31
N LEU A 143 -4.05 -3.25 17.00
CA LEU A 143 -2.61 -3.35 17.28
C LEU A 143 -2.25 -4.48 18.26
N VAL A 144 -3.12 -4.81 19.22
CA VAL A 144 -2.81 -5.73 20.34
C VAL A 144 -3.21 -7.19 20.06
N GLN A 145 -3.48 -7.56 18.81
CA GLN A 145 -4.05 -8.88 18.47
C GLN A 145 -3.04 -10.05 18.44
N GLY A 146 -1.91 -9.96 19.15
CA GLY A 146 -0.92 -11.03 19.29
C GLY A 146 0.49 -10.65 18.82
N PRO A 147 1.49 -11.55 19.00
CA PRO A 147 2.93 -11.26 18.93
C PRO A 147 3.47 -11.02 17.50
N ALA A 148 2.62 -11.17 16.48
CA ALA A 148 3.00 -10.90 15.10
C ALA A 148 2.97 -9.38 14.85
N PHE A 149 4.04 -8.87 14.23
CA PHE A 149 4.23 -7.59 13.55
C PHE A 149 3.10 -6.56 13.68
N ASP A 150 3.43 -5.31 14.03
CA ASP A 150 2.50 -4.18 14.01
C ASP A 150 1.83 -4.08 12.63
N ALA A 151 0.64 -4.64 12.51
CA ALA A 151 -0.10 -4.66 11.26
C ALA A 151 -0.48 -3.23 10.91
N ARG A 152 -0.32 -2.88 9.63
CA ARG A 152 -0.66 -1.56 9.10
C ARG A 152 -1.83 -1.68 8.14
N PRO A 153 -2.62 -0.62 7.96
CA PRO A 153 -3.55 -0.56 6.84
C PRO A 153 -2.79 -0.72 5.53
N VAL A 154 -3.34 -1.55 4.64
CA VAL A 154 -2.76 -1.79 3.31
C VAL A 154 -3.85 -1.66 2.27
N THR A 155 -3.64 -0.80 1.28
CA THR A 155 -4.50 -0.72 0.10
C THR A 155 -3.72 -1.14 -1.13
N VAL A 156 -4.26 -2.09 -1.89
CA VAL A 156 -3.72 -2.53 -3.18
C VAL A 156 -4.77 -2.28 -4.26
N ILE A 157 -4.37 -1.64 -5.36
CA ILE A 157 -5.25 -1.41 -6.53
C ILE A 157 -4.52 -1.93 -7.76
N GLY A 158 -5.21 -2.71 -8.59
CA GLY A 158 -4.61 -3.19 -9.83
C GLY A 158 -5.34 -4.33 -10.51
N THR A 159 -4.56 -5.11 -11.27
CA THR A 159 -4.99 -6.39 -11.85
C THR A 159 -4.22 -7.55 -11.22
N PHE A 160 -4.84 -8.73 -11.22
CA PHE A 160 -4.26 -9.95 -10.64
C PHE A 160 -3.02 -10.42 -11.42
N ASP A 161 -2.97 -10.16 -12.72
CA ASP A 161 -1.84 -10.40 -13.60
C ASP A 161 -1.59 -9.17 -14.49
N ASN A 162 -0.33 -8.94 -14.86
CA ASN A 162 0.08 -7.93 -15.83
C ASN A 162 -0.30 -8.35 -17.27
N GLY A 163 -0.50 -9.65 -17.53
CA GLY A 163 -0.73 -10.22 -18.87
C GLY A 163 -2.17 -10.20 -19.40
N THR A 164 -3.15 -9.76 -18.61
CA THR A 164 -4.58 -9.91 -18.95
C THR A 164 -5.20 -8.71 -19.67
N SER A 165 -4.41 -7.73 -20.14
CA SER A 165 -4.95 -6.59 -20.86
C SER A 165 -5.42 -6.99 -22.28
N VAL A 166 -6.65 -6.62 -22.65
CA VAL A 166 -7.24 -6.97 -23.95
C VAL A 166 -7.21 -5.73 -24.84
N SER A 167 -6.18 -5.59 -25.69
CA SER A 167 -6.07 -4.52 -26.69
C SER A 167 -5.20 -4.91 -27.86
N THR A 168 -5.35 -4.19 -28.99
CA THR A 168 -4.47 -4.30 -30.16
C THR A 168 -3.00 -4.01 -29.83
N HIS A 169 -2.74 -3.37 -28.70
CA HIS A 169 -1.43 -3.22 -28.08
C HIS A 169 -1.59 -3.41 -26.58
N THR A 170 -1.25 -4.59 -26.06
CA THR A 170 -1.41 -4.92 -24.64
C THR A 170 -0.64 -3.98 -23.69
N ASN A 171 0.41 -3.32 -24.19
CA ASN A 171 1.15 -2.28 -23.48
C ASN A 171 0.45 -0.90 -23.40
N TYR A 172 -0.63 -0.66 -24.17
CA TYR A 172 -1.36 0.61 -24.13
C TYR A 172 -2.58 0.55 -23.21
N THR A 173 -3.12 -0.64 -22.99
CA THR A 173 -4.19 -0.84 -22.02
C THR A 173 -3.59 -1.07 -20.66
N ASP A 174 -3.54 0.01 -19.88
CA ASP A 174 -3.41 -0.07 -18.45
C ASP A 174 -4.43 -1.07 -17.88
N GLY A 175 -4.06 -1.83 -16.85
CA GLY A 175 -4.94 -2.82 -16.24
C GLY A 175 -6.11 -2.15 -15.52
N ALA A 176 -5.84 -1.60 -14.34
CA ALA A 176 -6.81 -0.78 -13.63
C ALA A 176 -6.70 0.68 -14.08
N ILE A 177 -7.82 1.34 -14.36
CA ILE A 177 -7.86 2.78 -14.64
C ILE A 177 -8.65 3.48 -13.53
N ILE A 178 -7.97 4.35 -12.79
CA ILE A 178 -8.60 5.29 -11.86
C ILE A 178 -8.71 6.63 -12.58
N SER A 179 -9.92 6.97 -13.02
CA SER A 179 -10.18 8.18 -13.81
C SER A 179 -9.94 9.48 -13.05
N GLY A 180 -10.22 9.49 -11.74
CA GLY A 180 -10.03 10.62 -10.84
C GLY A 180 -8.81 10.48 -9.95
N ASN A 181 -8.91 11.04 -8.75
CA ASN A 181 -7.83 11.07 -7.77
C ASN A 181 -7.85 9.83 -6.87
N ILE A 182 -6.67 9.49 -6.34
CA ILE A 182 -6.50 8.67 -5.15
C ILE A 182 -6.18 9.64 -4.01
N ILE A 183 -7.09 9.74 -3.05
CA ILE A 183 -7.10 10.74 -1.99
C ILE A 183 -6.82 10.05 -0.65
N PHE A 184 -5.83 10.53 0.08
CA PHE A 184 -5.51 10.05 1.42
C PHE A 184 -6.10 10.99 2.47
N GLN A 185 -7.15 10.49 3.14
CA GLN A 185 -7.91 11.22 4.15
C GLN A 185 -7.60 10.65 5.54
N ASN A 186 -7.51 11.52 6.53
CA ASN A 186 -7.50 11.15 7.93
C ASN A 186 -8.87 11.46 8.55
N THR A 187 -9.49 10.47 9.17
CA THR A 187 -10.78 10.63 9.87
C THR A 187 -10.62 10.73 11.38
N ASP A 188 -9.39 10.64 11.91
CA ASP A 188 -9.11 10.87 13.33
C ASP A 188 -8.89 12.37 13.61
N PRO A 189 -9.74 13.03 14.41
CA PRO A 189 -9.58 14.46 14.69
C PRO A 189 -8.39 14.78 15.60
N VAL A 190 -7.72 13.78 16.18
CA VAL A 190 -6.65 13.94 17.17
C VAL A 190 -5.27 13.67 16.58
N ASP A 191 -5.11 12.58 15.83
CA ASP A 191 -3.80 12.14 15.34
C ASP A 191 -3.82 11.74 13.84
N PRO A 192 -3.29 12.60 12.95
CA PRO A 192 -3.21 12.33 11.52
C PRO A 192 -1.93 11.59 11.09
N PHE A 193 -1.06 11.15 12.01
CA PHE A 193 0.31 10.70 11.71
C PHE A 193 0.49 9.18 11.62
N THR A 194 -0.55 8.45 11.22
CA THR A 194 -0.50 6.98 11.07
C THR A 194 0.47 6.54 9.95
N THR A 195 1.03 5.34 10.06
CA THR A 195 1.85 4.75 8.98
C THR A 195 1.04 3.71 8.21
N ILE A 196 0.90 3.91 6.89
CA ILE A 196 0.12 3.04 6.01
C ILE A 196 0.93 2.57 4.80
N GLU A 197 0.47 1.49 4.17
CA GLU A 197 1.08 0.93 2.96
C GLU A 197 0.10 1.02 1.78
N PHE A 198 0.61 1.38 0.60
CA PHE A 198 -0.18 1.55 -0.60
C PHE A 198 0.52 0.95 -1.82
N GLN A 199 -0.22 0.22 -2.64
CA GLN A 199 0.34 -0.46 -3.81
C GLN A 199 -0.50 -0.26 -5.06
N LEU A 200 0.18 -0.01 -6.17
CA LEU A 200 -0.37 0.01 -7.51
C LEU A 200 0.25 -1.09 -8.36
N LEU A 201 -0.60 -1.93 -8.94
CA LEU A 201 -0.20 -3.05 -9.79
C LEU A 201 -0.86 -2.87 -11.15
N ASN A 202 -0.08 -2.58 -12.20
CA ASN A 202 -0.60 -2.38 -13.54
C ASN A 202 -1.77 -1.36 -13.58
N THR A 203 -1.56 -0.19 -12.98
CA THR A 203 -2.61 0.82 -12.79
C THR A 203 -2.26 2.13 -13.46
N ASN A 204 -3.24 2.74 -14.12
CA ASN A 204 -3.19 4.13 -14.57
C ASN A 204 -4.05 5.01 -13.68
N VAL A 205 -3.41 5.98 -13.05
CA VAL A 205 -4.07 7.04 -12.29
C VAL A 205 -4.08 8.29 -13.16
N VAL A 206 -5.23 8.55 -13.78
CA VAL A 206 -5.44 9.67 -14.70
C VAL A 206 -5.46 11.00 -13.93
N GLY A 207 -6.10 11.01 -12.76
CA GLY A 207 -6.06 12.14 -11.83
C GLY A 207 -4.75 12.19 -11.06
N SER A 208 -4.84 12.39 -9.74
CA SER A 208 -3.68 12.61 -8.88
C SER A 208 -3.67 11.69 -7.67
N ILE A 209 -2.49 11.34 -7.19
CA ILE A 209 -2.28 10.73 -5.87
C ILE A 209 -2.00 11.86 -4.88
N ILE A 210 -2.96 12.20 -4.03
CA ILE A 210 -2.94 13.43 -3.22
C ILE A 210 -3.42 13.22 -1.78
N GLN A 211 -3.05 14.14 -0.90
CA GLN A 211 -3.69 14.30 0.41
C GLN A 211 -5.08 14.91 0.24
N ASP A 212 -6.02 14.53 1.11
CA ASP A 212 -7.29 15.21 1.22
C ASP A 212 -7.07 16.70 1.56
N PRO A 213 -7.77 17.65 0.90
CA PRO A 213 -7.53 19.07 1.12
C PRO A 213 -8.11 19.60 2.44
N VAL A 214 -9.02 18.87 3.08
CA VAL A 214 -9.70 19.28 4.32
C VAL A 214 -9.12 18.53 5.51
N ASP A 215 -9.07 17.21 5.40
CA ASP A 215 -8.64 16.30 6.47
C ASP A 215 -7.47 15.41 5.98
N PRO A 216 -6.28 15.99 5.73
CA PRO A 216 -5.16 15.27 5.12
C PRO A 216 -4.62 14.17 6.05
N HIS A 217 -4.32 12.99 5.49
CA HIS A 217 -3.37 12.06 6.13
C HIS A 217 -1.98 12.69 6.14
N MET A 218 -1.34 12.83 7.31
CA MET A 218 -0.06 13.53 7.48
C MET A 218 1.10 12.60 7.86
N GLY A 219 0.81 11.32 8.08
CA GLY A 219 1.80 10.32 8.46
C GLY A 219 2.58 9.74 7.29
N ILE A 220 3.26 8.61 7.52
CA ILE A 220 4.08 7.96 6.49
C ILE A 220 3.18 7.13 5.58
N LEU A 221 3.27 7.39 4.27
CA LEU A 221 2.62 6.62 3.23
C LEU A 221 3.69 5.89 2.42
N ASN A 222 3.89 4.60 2.69
CA ASN A 222 4.83 3.77 1.95
C ASN A 222 4.18 3.27 0.66
N THR A 223 4.70 3.71 -0.47
CA THR A 223 4.08 3.46 -1.78
C THR A 223 4.95 2.56 -2.65
N TYR A 224 4.32 1.55 -3.26
CA TYR A 224 4.95 0.60 -4.19
C TYR A 224 4.17 0.60 -5.50
N MET A 225 4.86 0.83 -6.62
CA MET A 225 4.24 0.94 -7.94
C MET A 225 4.95 0.02 -8.92
N TYR A 226 4.15 -0.77 -9.64
CA TYR A 226 4.64 -1.73 -10.61
C TYR A 226 3.81 -1.60 -11.89
N ASN A 227 4.48 -1.48 -13.04
CA ASN A 227 3.85 -1.34 -14.35
C ASN A 227 2.76 -0.24 -14.38
N SER A 228 2.97 0.86 -13.65
CA SER A 228 1.91 1.83 -13.39
C SER A 228 2.19 3.17 -14.05
N ARG A 229 1.13 3.85 -14.47
CA ARG A 229 1.17 5.18 -15.05
C ARG A 229 0.53 6.16 -14.09
N ILE A 230 1.31 7.15 -13.66
CA ILE A 230 0.88 8.16 -12.69
C ILE A 230 0.91 9.51 -13.38
N ASN A 231 -0.17 10.28 -13.31
CA ASN A 231 -0.14 11.65 -13.76
C ASN A 231 0.51 12.56 -12.70
N ILE A 232 -0.18 12.91 -11.61
CA ILE A 232 0.37 13.76 -10.55
C ILE A 232 0.49 12.99 -9.23
N MET A 233 1.55 13.24 -8.47
CA MET A 233 1.75 12.67 -7.15
C MET A 233 2.23 13.75 -6.17
N ILE A 234 1.35 14.20 -5.27
CA ILE A 234 1.66 15.28 -4.32
C ILE A 234 1.17 14.88 -2.93
N HIS A 235 2.10 14.46 -2.08
CA HIS A 235 1.78 14.03 -0.71
C HIS A 235 3.00 14.14 0.20
N ASN A 236 2.90 14.98 1.24
CA ASN A 236 4.03 15.35 2.10
C ASN A 236 4.66 14.16 2.85
N GLY A 237 3.84 13.16 3.20
CA GLY A 237 4.29 11.94 3.88
C GLY A 237 4.61 10.75 2.96
N LEU A 238 4.47 10.89 1.64
CA LEU A 238 4.61 9.76 0.71
C LEU A 238 6.08 9.43 0.50
N ARG A 239 6.41 8.14 0.64
CA ARG A 239 7.71 7.58 0.30
C ARG A 239 7.55 6.61 -0.86
N ILE A 240 8.24 6.88 -1.96
CA ILE A 240 8.32 5.94 -3.08
C ILE A 240 9.28 4.82 -2.67
N GLN A 241 8.74 3.75 -2.09
CA GLN A 241 9.55 2.61 -1.66
C GLN A 241 10.01 1.80 -2.87
N ARG A 242 9.10 1.56 -3.82
CA ARG A 242 9.44 1.00 -5.14
C ARG A 242 8.64 1.65 -6.25
N MET A 243 9.29 1.93 -7.36
CA MET A 243 8.66 2.29 -8.62
C MET A 243 9.38 1.54 -9.75
N VAL A 244 8.69 0.60 -10.36
CA VAL A 244 9.26 -0.39 -11.30
C VAL A 244 8.44 -0.40 -12.57
N ASP A 245 9.10 -0.38 -13.73
CA ASP A 245 8.46 -0.46 -15.05
C ASP A 245 7.33 0.57 -15.22
N SER A 246 7.49 1.75 -14.63
CA SER A 246 6.40 2.71 -14.44
C SER A 246 6.65 3.99 -15.24
N ARG A 247 5.65 4.88 -15.24
CA ARG A 247 5.73 6.19 -15.88
C ARG A 247 5.11 7.24 -14.98
N SER A 248 5.76 8.39 -14.82
CA SER A 248 5.15 9.58 -14.21
C SER A 248 5.04 10.70 -15.24
N ASP A 249 3.83 11.15 -15.56
CA ASP A 249 3.57 12.15 -16.60
C ASP A 249 3.56 13.60 -16.11
N GLY A 250 3.30 13.81 -14.83
CA GLY A 250 3.19 15.11 -14.19
C GLY A 250 4.11 15.24 -12.97
N THR A 251 3.85 16.28 -12.18
CA THR A 251 4.70 16.63 -11.04
C THR A 251 4.68 15.56 -9.95
N ILE A 252 5.86 15.23 -9.43
CA ILE A 252 6.05 14.46 -8.21
C ILE A 252 6.54 15.42 -7.11
N ASN A 253 5.82 15.49 -5.99
CA ASN A 253 6.23 16.21 -4.79
C ASN A 253 5.94 15.36 -3.55
N VAL A 254 6.97 14.71 -3.03
CA VAL A 254 6.84 13.64 -2.03
C VAL A 254 7.95 13.72 -0.98
N ALA A 255 7.79 13.00 0.14
CA ALA A 255 8.79 12.99 1.22
C ALA A 255 10.16 12.48 0.73
N GLY A 256 10.16 11.49 -0.15
CA GLY A 256 11.38 10.95 -0.74
C GLY A 256 11.16 9.65 -1.48
N TYR A 257 12.27 9.02 -1.86
CA TYR A 257 12.27 7.78 -2.63
C TYR A 257 13.36 6.83 -2.14
N SER A 258 13.16 5.54 -2.36
CA SER A 258 14.15 4.49 -2.07
C SER A 258 14.67 3.89 -3.38
N HIS A 259 13.84 3.15 -4.10
CA HIS A 259 14.26 2.40 -5.28
C HIS A 259 13.33 2.65 -6.48
N ILE A 260 13.86 3.29 -7.52
CA ILE A 260 13.16 3.53 -8.79
C ILE A 260 13.94 2.83 -9.91
N THR A 261 13.28 2.01 -10.73
CA THR A 261 13.96 1.32 -11.83
C THR A 261 13.08 1.20 -13.06
N ASN A 262 13.72 1.21 -14.25
CA ASN A 262 13.08 1.10 -15.55
C ASN A 262 11.84 1.99 -15.70
N THR A 263 11.96 3.24 -15.24
CA THR A 263 10.84 4.17 -15.15
C THR A 263 11.09 5.39 -16.03
N PHE A 264 10.04 5.91 -16.66
CA PHE A 264 10.10 7.19 -17.37
C PHE A 264 9.53 8.31 -16.50
N ILE A 265 10.36 9.32 -16.21
CA ILE A 265 9.99 10.48 -15.40
C ILE A 265 9.85 11.71 -16.30
N ASN A 266 8.62 12.14 -16.53
CA ASN A 266 8.30 13.20 -17.49
C ASN A 266 8.01 14.57 -16.84
N GLY A 267 7.70 14.60 -15.54
CA GLY A 267 7.40 15.83 -14.80
C GLY A 267 8.49 16.23 -13.81
N ASN A 268 8.38 17.47 -13.30
CA ASN A 268 9.27 17.96 -12.25
C ASN A 268 9.15 17.12 -10.98
N VAL A 269 10.28 16.94 -10.29
CA VAL A 269 10.35 16.12 -9.08
C VAL A 269 10.89 16.95 -7.93
N THR A 270 10.19 16.92 -6.81
CA THR A 270 10.63 17.45 -5.52
C THR A 270 10.60 16.33 -4.49
N VAL A 271 11.75 16.08 -3.86
CA VAL A 271 11.92 15.06 -2.83
C VAL A 271 12.68 15.63 -1.63
N GLY A 272 12.29 15.25 -0.42
CA GLY A 272 13.02 15.62 0.80
C GLY A 272 14.26 14.75 1.04
N ALA A 273 14.21 13.47 0.66
CA ALA A 273 15.28 12.51 0.94
C ALA A 273 15.38 11.37 -0.10
N ALA A 274 16.55 10.73 -0.12
CA ALA A 274 16.75 9.40 -0.69
C ALA A 274 16.92 8.41 0.49
N PHE A 275 15.94 7.53 0.69
CA PHE A 275 15.85 6.63 1.83
C PHE A 275 16.55 5.29 1.56
N ALA A 276 17.12 4.70 2.61
CA ALA A 276 17.71 3.35 2.59
C ALA A 276 16.72 2.24 2.98
N ASP A 277 15.43 2.56 2.95
CA ASP A 277 14.35 1.66 3.37
C ASP A 277 14.30 0.40 2.48
N VAL A 278 14.58 0.55 1.17
CA VAL A 278 14.66 -0.56 0.20
C VAL A 278 15.98 -0.46 -0.57
N PRO A 279 16.97 -1.34 -0.31
CA PRO A 279 18.22 -1.36 -1.06
C PRO A 279 18.06 -2.02 -2.44
N PRO A 280 18.82 -1.58 -3.47
CA PRO A 280 19.72 -0.42 -3.45
C PRO A 280 18.95 0.91 -3.55
N THR A 281 19.40 1.94 -2.84
CA THR A 281 18.81 3.29 -2.96
C THR A 281 19.29 3.97 -4.22
N GLY A 282 18.36 4.47 -5.03
CA GLY A 282 18.70 5.20 -6.24
C GLY A 282 17.66 5.05 -7.35
N ILE A 283 18.03 5.59 -8.49
CA ILE A 283 17.26 5.51 -9.74
C ILE A 283 18.12 4.79 -10.77
N PHE A 284 17.58 3.71 -11.32
CA PHE A 284 18.29 2.73 -12.14
C PHE A 284 17.62 2.57 -13.50
N SER A 285 18.41 2.45 -14.57
CA SER A 285 17.91 2.20 -15.94
C SER A 285 16.67 3.03 -16.34
N SER A 286 16.61 4.28 -15.89
CA SER A 286 15.43 5.14 -16.03
C SER A 286 15.69 6.29 -16.98
N GLN A 287 14.63 6.82 -17.57
CA GLN A 287 14.68 7.90 -18.55
C GLN A 287 13.98 9.15 -18.00
N PHE A 288 14.42 10.31 -18.47
CA PHE A 288 13.91 11.61 -18.04
C PHE A 288 13.51 12.43 -19.26
N SER A 289 12.41 13.17 -19.14
CA SER A 289 12.14 14.33 -19.99
C SER A 289 13.01 15.52 -19.54
N THR A 290 12.81 16.69 -20.13
CA THR A 290 13.43 17.93 -19.64
C THR A 290 12.74 18.36 -18.35
N ILE A 291 13.31 17.97 -17.20
CA ILE A 291 12.70 18.20 -15.88
C ILE A 291 13.61 19.03 -14.97
N THR A 292 13.02 19.58 -13.91
CA THR A 292 13.76 20.04 -12.73
C THR A 292 13.61 19.00 -11.61
N TRP A 293 14.74 18.51 -11.10
CA TRP A 293 14.81 17.71 -9.89
C TRP A 293 15.24 18.57 -8.71
N THR A 294 14.46 18.62 -7.65
CA THR A 294 14.76 19.34 -6.40
C THR A 294 14.91 18.34 -5.27
N GLY A 295 16.04 18.40 -4.56
CA GLY A 295 16.40 17.45 -3.51
C GLY A 295 17.59 16.54 -3.89
N PRO A 296 17.93 15.56 -3.04
CA PRO A 296 19.01 14.61 -3.35
C PRO A 296 18.65 13.74 -4.56
N LEU A 297 19.64 13.45 -5.40
CA LEU A 297 19.49 12.65 -6.61
C LEU A 297 20.63 11.65 -6.74
N THR A 298 20.30 10.37 -6.55
CA THR A 298 21.21 9.23 -6.69
C THR A 298 20.85 8.42 -7.94
N LEU A 299 21.81 8.25 -8.86
CA LEU A 299 21.61 7.65 -10.17
C LEU A 299 22.65 6.56 -10.48
N ASP A 300 22.27 5.57 -11.26
CA ASP A 300 23.24 4.77 -12.02
C ASP A 300 23.76 5.52 -13.26
N THR A 301 24.75 4.93 -13.94
CA THR A 301 25.39 5.55 -15.10
C THR A 301 24.43 5.75 -16.27
N ALA A 302 23.51 4.80 -16.50
CA ALA A 302 22.52 4.88 -17.57
C ALA A 302 21.50 6.01 -17.32
N SER A 303 20.91 6.06 -16.12
CA SER A 303 19.96 7.11 -15.74
C SER A 303 20.61 8.48 -15.72
N ASN A 304 21.89 8.56 -15.30
CA ASN A 304 22.66 9.80 -15.38
C ASN A 304 22.86 10.29 -16.82
N PHE A 305 23.14 9.41 -17.78
CA PHE A 305 23.23 9.77 -19.20
C PHE A 305 21.92 10.38 -19.69
N TYR A 306 20.78 9.75 -19.40
CA TYR A 306 19.47 10.28 -19.80
C TYR A 306 19.15 11.61 -19.12
N PHE A 307 19.43 11.76 -17.82
CA PHE A 307 19.19 13.00 -17.09
C PHE A 307 19.98 14.17 -17.68
N VAL A 308 21.24 13.95 -18.07
CA VAL A 308 22.07 15.00 -18.67
C VAL A 308 21.62 15.32 -20.09
N ASN A 309 21.36 14.30 -20.91
CA ASN A 309 21.00 14.50 -22.32
C ASN A 309 19.60 15.07 -22.54
N SER A 310 18.68 14.85 -21.61
CA SER A 310 17.36 15.50 -21.64
C SER A 310 17.41 17.00 -21.35
N GLY A 311 18.56 17.52 -20.91
CA GLY A 311 18.69 18.89 -20.44
C GLY A 311 18.09 19.13 -19.05
N SER A 312 17.90 18.07 -18.25
CA SER A 312 17.34 18.21 -16.91
C SER A 312 18.25 18.98 -15.97
N THR A 313 17.64 19.75 -15.09
CA THR A 313 18.33 20.56 -14.08
C THR A 313 18.18 19.92 -12.70
N LEU A 314 19.24 19.99 -11.89
CA LEU A 314 19.23 19.55 -10.50
C LEU A 314 19.40 20.76 -9.57
N VAL A 315 18.53 20.85 -8.57
CA VAL A 315 18.64 21.73 -7.41
C VAL A 315 18.82 20.86 -6.17
N GLY A 316 20.08 20.50 -5.87
CA GLY A 316 20.40 19.60 -4.76
C GLY A 316 21.71 18.84 -4.96
N ALA A 317 21.95 17.83 -4.11
CA ALA A 317 23.13 16.98 -4.19
C ALA A 317 22.93 15.86 -5.23
N LYS A 318 23.94 15.64 -6.09
CA LYS A 318 23.96 14.53 -7.06
C LYS A 318 24.95 13.45 -6.62
N THR A 319 24.55 12.19 -6.71
CA THR A 319 25.42 11.02 -6.49
C THR A 319 25.28 10.07 -7.67
N ILE A 320 26.42 9.58 -8.18
CA ILE A 320 26.46 8.60 -9.28
C ILE A 320 27.06 7.31 -8.72
N LEU A 321 26.30 6.22 -8.71
CA LEU A 321 26.64 5.00 -7.97
C LEU A 321 27.75 4.16 -8.63
N PHE A 322 27.96 4.29 -9.95
CA PHE A 322 28.90 3.47 -10.71
C PHE A 322 29.66 4.28 -11.78
N SER A 323 30.23 5.44 -11.41
CA SER A 323 30.95 6.28 -12.39
C SER A 323 32.07 5.49 -13.06
N LEU A 324 32.08 5.46 -14.39
CA LEU A 324 33.27 5.09 -15.16
C LEU A 324 34.26 6.26 -15.01
N ALA A 325 35.16 6.15 -14.04
CA ALA A 325 36.32 7.02 -13.93
C ALA A 325 37.29 6.75 -15.08
#